data_AF-A0A146KT04-F1
#
_entry.id   AF-A0A146KT04-F1
#
_cell.length_a   1.000
_cell.length_b   1.000
_cell.length_c   1.000
_cell.angle_alpha   90.00
_cell.angle_beta   90.00
_cell.angle_gamma   90.00
#
_symmetry.space_group_name_H-M   'P 1'
#
loop_
_entity.id
_entity.type
_entity.pdbx_description
1 polymer ?
#
loop_
_entity_poly.entity_id
_entity_poly.type
_entity_poly.pdbx_seq_one_letter_code
_entity_poly.pdbx_strand_id
1 'polypeptide(L)'
;STEPITVKFANNPSNNNKAIPPLAAYLTPQATRRFAGPIHHPTGRFRYSPLAGDLLANSMLPGNAMNGSGWCIFVYNLAPETEENVLWQLFGPFGAVQSVKVIRDLQTNKCKGFGFV
;
A
#
# COMPACT_ATOMS: atom_id res chain seq x y z
N SER A 1 -16.29 16.07 -18.89
CA SER A 1 -14.88 16.30 -19.25
C SER A 1 -14.60 15.61 -20.58
N THR A 2 -13.88 16.24 -21.51
CA THR A 2 -13.62 15.73 -22.88
C THR A 2 -12.28 14.98 -23.00
N GLU A 3 -11.48 14.97 -21.94
CA GLU A 3 -10.20 14.28 -21.92
C GLU A 3 -10.41 12.75 -21.83
N PRO A 4 -9.55 11.93 -22.49
CA PRO A 4 -9.69 10.48 -22.49
C PRO A 4 -9.42 9.87 -21.11
N ILE A 5 -10.15 8.81 -20.78
CA ILE A 5 -9.91 8.03 -19.55
C ILE A 5 -8.57 7.31 -19.68
N THR A 6 -7.77 7.36 -18.61
CA THR A 6 -6.50 6.62 -18.54
C THR A 6 -6.67 5.37 -17.69
N VAL A 7 -6.27 4.21 -18.23
CA VAL A 7 -6.30 2.92 -17.53
C VAL A 7 -4.88 2.38 -17.41
N LYS A 8 -4.49 1.97 -16.19
CA LYS A 8 -3.19 1.34 -15.90
C LYS A 8 -3.37 0.22 -14.88
N PHE A 9 -2.47 -0.76 -14.84
CA PHE A 9 -2.46 -1.72 -13.73
C PHE A 9 -2.26 -0.98 -12.41
N ALA A 10 -3.09 -1.31 -11.41
CA ALA A 10 -2.93 -0.77 -10.07
C ALA A 10 -1.72 -1.43 -9.40
N ASN A 11 -1.00 -0.67 -8.58
CA ASN A 11 0.01 -1.25 -7.72
C ASN A 11 -0.68 -2.05 -6.62
N ASN A 12 -0.51 -3.38 -6.63
CA ASN A 12 -1.09 -4.21 -5.59
C ASN A 12 -0.46 -3.82 -4.23
N PRO A 13 -1.24 -3.36 -3.22
CA PRO A 13 -0.69 -3.06 -1.90
C PRO A 13 -0.09 -4.31 -1.23
N SER A 14 -0.50 -5.51 -1.65
CA SER A 14 0.11 -6.79 -1.21
C SER A 14 1.41 -7.13 -1.93
N ASN A 15 1.83 -6.38 -2.95
CA ASN A 15 3.19 -6.49 -3.47
C ASN A 15 4.15 -5.67 -2.60
N ASN A 16 4.13 -5.95 -1.29
CA ASN A 16 5.17 -5.52 -0.36
C ASN A 16 6.39 -6.45 -0.45
N ASN A 17 6.71 -6.99 -1.63
CA ASN A 17 8.03 -7.59 -1.85
C ASN A 17 9.08 -6.50 -2.10
N LYS A 18 9.00 -5.39 -1.35
CA LYS A 18 10.22 -4.67 -0.98
C LYS A 18 11.00 -5.66 -0.12
N ALA A 19 11.91 -6.37 -0.77
CA ALA A 19 12.84 -7.31 -0.16
C ALA A 19 13.40 -6.69 1.13
N ILE A 20 12.87 -7.13 2.26
CA ILE A 20 13.57 -7.03 3.53
C ILE A 20 14.72 -8.03 3.35
N PRO A 21 16.00 -7.61 3.29
CA PRO A 21 17.07 -8.59 3.31
C PRO A 21 16.85 -9.48 4.53
N PRO A 22 16.88 -10.82 4.37
CA PRO A 22 16.59 -11.71 5.48
C PRO A 22 17.52 -11.36 6.63
N LEU A 23 17.02 -11.39 7.88
CA LEU A 23 17.85 -11.19 9.06
C LEU A 23 19.05 -12.17 9.12
N ALA A 24 19.02 -13.21 8.29
CA ALA A 24 20.15 -14.07 7.96
C ALA A 24 21.42 -13.30 7.55
N ALA A 25 21.31 -12.14 6.89
CA ALA A 25 22.46 -11.30 6.57
C ALA A 25 23.19 -10.76 7.83
N TYR A 26 22.47 -10.59 8.95
CA TYR A 26 23.03 -10.14 10.22
C TYR A 26 23.38 -11.30 11.18
N LEU A 27 23.03 -12.53 10.81
CA LEU A 27 23.25 -13.73 11.63
C LEU A 27 24.42 -14.58 11.16
N THR A 28 25.11 -14.21 10.08
CA THR A 28 26.38 -14.87 9.73
C THR A 28 27.36 -14.64 10.88
N PRO A 29 27.80 -15.69 11.61
CA PRO A 29 28.83 -15.53 12.59
C PRO A 29 30.09 -15.15 11.82
N GLN A 30 30.60 -13.95 12.04
CA GLN A 30 31.93 -13.58 11.60
C GLN A 30 32.95 -14.36 12.45
N ALA A 31 33.08 -15.66 12.15
CA ALA A 31 34.06 -16.53 12.77
C ALA A 31 35.44 -16.22 12.17
N THR A 32 36.17 -15.39 12.90
CA THR A 32 37.61 -15.49 13.11
C THR A 32 38.51 -15.23 11.90
N ARG A 33 39.15 -14.06 11.88
CA ARG A 33 40.63 -13.94 11.90
C ARG A 33 41.11 -12.48 12.05
N ARG A 34 41.67 -12.21 13.24
CA ARG A 34 42.93 -11.47 13.53
C ARG A 34 42.92 -9.93 13.65
N PHE A 35 43.00 -9.50 14.92
CA PHE A 35 43.99 -8.57 15.54
C PHE A 35 43.88 -7.03 15.40
N ALA A 36 43.85 -6.39 16.59
CA ALA A 36 44.19 -5.00 16.97
C ALA A 36 43.14 -3.87 16.80
N GLY A 37 42.52 -3.47 17.92
CA GLY A 37 41.88 -2.16 18.11
C GLY A 37 41.51 -1.89 19.58
N PRO A 38 41.69 -0.67 20.15
CA PRO A 38 41.74 -0.47 21.59
C PRO A 38 40.36 -0.35 22.28
N ILE A 39 40.24 -1.10 23.37
CA ILE A 39 39.42 -0.91 24.57
C ILE A 39 38.59 0.39 24.63
N HIS A 40 37.26 0.26 24.65
CA HIS A 40 36.36 1.32 25.10
C HIS A 40 35.49 0.84 26.29
N HIS A 41 35.84 1.40 27.45
CA HIS A 41 35.23 1.41 28.78
C HIS A 41 33.68 1.30 28.90
N PRO A 42 33.16 0.67 29.97
CA PRO A 42 31.74 0.61 30.28
C PRO A 42 31.35 1.66 31.35
N THR A 43 30.58 2.70 30.99
CA THR A 43 29.83 3.49 31.99
C THR A 43 28.54 4.04 31.39
N GLY A 44 27.47 4.00 32.19
CA GLY A 44 26.10 3.85 31.71
C GLY A 44 25.44 5.07 31.09
N ARG A 45 24.41 4.80 30.29
CA ARG A 45 23.29 5.71 30.08
C ARG A 45 22.00 4.92 29.86
N PHE A 46 21.15 4.94 30.88
CA PHE A 46 19.72 4.71 30.76
C PHE A 46 19.17 5.53 29.58
N ARG A 47 18.72 4.86 28.51
CA ARG A 47 17.86 5.46 27.49
C ARG A 47 16.46 4.87 27.63
N TYR A 48 15.64 5.60 28.38
CA TYR A 48 14.19 5.60 28.26
C TYR A 48 13.80 5.75 26.77
N SER A 49 12.91 4.90 26.27
CA SER A 49 12.24 5.06 24.97
C SER A 49 10.79 5.50 25.22
N PRO A 50 10.46 6.80 25.20
CA PRO A 50 9.16 7.28 25.69
C PRO A 50 8.17 7.63 24.57
N LEU A 51 8.06 6.82 23.51
CA LEU A 51 6.98 6.95 22.52
C LEU A 51 6.53 5.58 21.95
N ALA A 52 6.44 4.56 22.80
CA ALA A 52 5.55 3.41 22.57
C ALA A 52 4.11 3.77 22.99
N GLY A 53 3.66 4.97 22.61
CA GLY A 53 2.36 5.53 22.96
C GLY A 53 1.65 5.98 21.69
N ASP A 54 0.43 5.46 21.54
CA ASP A 54 -0.55 5.80 20.52
C ASP A 54 -0.26 5.36 19.08
N LEU A 55 -0.98 4.33 18.65
CA LEU A 55 -2.07 4.48 17.67
C LEU A 55 -2.79 3.13 17.52
N LEU A 56 -3.62 2.82 18.51
CA LEU A 56 -4.81 2.00 18.34
C LEU A 56 -5.88 2.83 17.59
N ALA A 57 -5.55 3.31 16.39
CA ALA A 57 -6.48 4.03 15.53
C ALA A 57 -6.97 3.08 14.44
N ASN A 58 -7.95 2.27 14.82
CA ASN A 58 -9.11 1.95 14.00
C ASN A 58 -8.85 1.91 12.48
N SER A 59 -8.18 0.88 12.00
CA SER A 59 -8.27 0.48 10.59
C SER A 59 -9.57 -0.30 10.37
N MET A 60 -10.72 0.25 10.80
CA MET A 60 -12.02 -0.05 10.18
C MET A 60 -12.06 0.63 8.81
N LEU A 61 -11.16 0.22 7.93
CA LEU A 61 -11.60 -0.01 6.57
C LEU A 61 -11.89 -1.50 6.58
N PRO A 62 -13.10 -1.96 6.21
CA PRO A 62 -13.24 -3.35 5.83
C PRO A 62 -12.25 -3.54 4.70
N GLY A 63 -11.09 -4.10 5.06
CA GLY A 63 -10.21 -4.78 4.15
C GLY A 63 -10.99 -5.97 3.66
N ASN A 64 -11.95 -5.73 2.76
CA ASN A 64 -12.22 -6.64 1.68
C ASN A 64 -10.92 -6.69 0.86
N ALA A 65 -9.90 -7.31 1.44
CA ALA A 65 -8.97 -8.15 0.72
C ALA A 65 -9.87 -9.22 0.10
N MET A 66 -10.49 -8.85 -1.02
CA MET A 66 -11.06 -9.80 -1.94
C MET A 66 -9.89 -10.69 -2.30
N ASN A 67 -9.87 -11.85 -1.66
CA ASN A 67 -9.09 -13.03 -1.99
C ASN A 67 -9.52 -13.51 -3.39
N GLY A 68 -9.40 -12.62 -4.38
CA GLY A 68 -9.66 -12.86 -5.77
C GLY A 68 -8.31 -12.78 -6.44
N SER A 69 -7.84 -13.89 -6.95
CA SER A 69 -6.73 -14.00 -7.89
C SER A 69 -7.07 -13.23 -9.19
N GLY A 70 -7.11 -11.90 -9.12
CA GLY A 70 -7.54 -11.01 -10.20
C GLY A 70 -6.61 -9.80 -10.33
N TRP A 71 -6.63 -9.19 -11.52
CA TRP A 71 -5.90 -7.96 -11.78
C TRP A 71 -6.71 -6.78 -11.28
N CYS A 72 -6.08 -5.87 -10.54
CA CYS A 72 -6.68 -4.58 -10.22
C CYS A 72 -6.12 -3.52 -11.17
N ILE A 73 -7.00 -2.69 -11.71
CA ILE A 73 -6.66 -1.58 -12.59
C ILE A 73 -7.03 -0.26 -11.94
N PHE A 74 -6.17 0.73 -12.15
CA PHE A 74 -6.38 2.12 -11.80
C PHE A 74 -6.96 2.86 -13.01
N VAL A 75 -8.02 3.61 -12.76
CA VAL A 75 -8.74 4.42 -13.75
C VAL A 75 -8.66 5.88 -13.35
N TYR A 76 -8.14 6.73 -14.22
CA TYR A 76 -7.95 8.16 -13.99
C TYR A 76 -8.67 9.00 -15.03
N ASN A 77 -8.81 10.29 -14.71
CA ASN A 77 -9.49 11.29 -15.53
C ASN A 77 -10.99 11.00 -15.67
N LEU A 78 -11.60 10.57 -14.57
CA LEU A 78 -13.05 10.41 -14.45
C LEU A 78 -13.73 11.77 -14.28
N ALA A 79 -14.96 11.91 -14.76
CA ALA A 79 -15.74 13.12 -14.53
C ALA A 79 -16.19 13.19 -13.05
N PRO A 80 -16.41 14.40 -12.49
CA PRO A 80 -16.83 14.54 -11.09
C PRO A 80 -18.20 13.89 -10.79
N GLU A 81 -19.03 13.71 -11.81
CA GLU A 81 -20.31 13.01 -11.80
C GLU A 81 -20.22 11.49 -12.07
N THR A 82 -19.03 10.93 -12.30
CA THR A 82 -18.88 9.49 -12.58
C THR A 82 -19.18 8.63 -11.35
N GLU A 83 -19.99 7.59 -11.55
CA GLU A 83 -20.39 6.61 -10.53
C GLU A 83 -19.83 5.21 -10.82
N GLU A 84 -19.84 4.32 -9.82
CA GLU A 84 -19.39 2.93 -9.98
C GLU A 84 -20.09 2.21 -11.15
N ASN A 85 -21.40 2.42 -11.33
CA ASN A 85 -22.21 1.76 -12.36
C ASN A 85 -21.65 1.98 -13.77
N VAL A 86 -21.11 3.17 -14.03
CA VAL A 86 -20.51 3.53 -15.33
C VAL A 86 -19.27 2.67 -15.58
N LEU A 87 -18.44 2.42 -14.56
CA LEU A 87 -17.24 1.59 -14.68
C LEU A 87 -17.59 0.11 -14.86
N TRP A 88 -18.63 -0.39 -14.17
CA TRP A 88 -19.15 -1.75 -14.39
C TRP A 88 -19.55 -1.98 -15.85
N GLN A 89 -20.28 -1.03 -16.43
CA GLN A 89 -20.71 -1.10 -17.83
C GLN A 89 -19.53 -0.96 -18.81
N LEU A 90 -18.59 -0.07 -18.50
CA LEU A 90 -17.43 0.18 -19.36
C LEU A 90 -16.48 -1.02 -19.42
N PHE A 91 -16.27 -1.71 -18.29
CA PHE A 91 -15.32 -2.84 -18.22
C PHE A 91 -15.96 -4.22 -18.42
N GLY A 92 -17.29 -4.35 -18.30
CA GLY A 92 -18.01 -5.61 -18.48
C GLY A 92 -17.69 -6.38 -19.77
N PRO A 93 -17.54 -5.72 -20.94
CA PRO A 93 -17.15 -6.41 -22.18
C PRO A 93 -15.75 -7.03 -22.16
N PHE A 94 -14.85 -6.62 -21.25
CA PHE A 94 -13.48 -7.13 -21.15
C PHE A 94 -13.34 -8.29 -20.16
N GLY A 95 -14.38 -8.62 -19.39
CA GLY A 95 -14.40 -9.74 -18.46
C GLY A 95 -15.31 -9.51 -17.25
N ALA A 96 -15.42 -10.53 -16.40
CA ALA A 96 -16.15 -10.44 -15.15
C ALA A 96 -15.46 -9.44 -14.22
N VAL A 97 -16.13 -8.31 -13.96
CA VAL A 97 -15.69 -7.32 -12.98
C VAL A 97 -16.01 -7.85 -11.59
N GLN A 98 -15.05 -7.81 -10.68
CA GLN A 98 -15.22 -8.34 -9.32
C GLN A 98 -15.64 -7.26 -8.32
N SER A 99 -15.09 -6.06 -8.48
CA SER A 99 -15.34 -4.93 -7.59
C SER A 99 -15.05 -3.63 -8.34
N VAL A 100 -15.71 -2.57 -7.95
CA VAL A 100 -15.43 -1.22 -8.44
C VAL A 100 -15.43 -0.29 -7.24
N LYS A 101 -14.44 0.61 -7.18
CA LYS A 101 -14.33 1.63 -6.15
C LYS A 101 -13.98 2.98 -6.76
N VAL A 102 -14.95 3.89 -6.79
CA VAL A 102 -14.72 5.29 -7.18
C VAL A 102 -14.28 6.09 -5.95
N ILE A 103 -13.18 6.82 -6.07
CA ILE A 103 -12.69 7.63 -4.96
C ILE A 103 -13.39 8.97 -4.98
N ARG A 104 -14.11 9.27 -3.88
CA ARG A 104 -14.91 10.49 -3.73
C ARG A 104 -14.36 11.39 -2.64
N ASP A 105 -14.64 12.67 -2.75
CA ASP A 105 -14.40 13.65 -1.70
C ASP A 105 -15.47 13.51 -0.61
N LEU A 106 -15.08 13.41 0.66
CA LEU A 106 -16.00 13.20 1.77
C LEU A 106 -16.93 14.41 2.01
N GLN A 107 -16.50 15.62 1.67
CA GLN A 107 -17.28 16.84 1.88
C GLN A 107 -18.30 17.05 0.77
N THR A 108 -17.90 16.81 -0.49
CA THR A 108 -18.76 17.08 -1.66
C THR A 108 -19.48 15.85 -2.20
N ASN A 109 -19.07 14.65 -1.78
CA ASN A 109 -19.49 13.35 -2.34
C ASN A 109 -19.27 13.18 -3.85
N LYS A 110 -18.49 14.07 -4.48
CA LYS A 110 -18.15 14.02 -5.89
C LYS A 110 -16.91 13.17 -6.14
N CYS A 111 -16.80 12.62 -7.35
CA CYS A 111 -15.63 11.86 -7.76
C CYS A 111 -14.38 12.76 -7.76
N LYS A 112 -13.27 12.27 -7.21
CA LYS A 112 -11.95 12.94 -7.23
C LYS A 112 -11.21 12.76 -8.56
N GLY A 113 -11.88 12.20 -9.57
CA GLY A 113 -11.34 11.96 -10.89
C GLY A 113 -10.64 10.61 -11.07
N PHE A 114 -10.76 9.68 -10.11
CA PHE A 114 -10.15 8.36 -10.23
C PHE A 114 -10.85 7.25 -9.43
N GLY A 115 -10.57 6.00 -9.80
CA GLY A 115 -11.12 4.80 -9.18
C GLY A 115 -10.31 3.55 -9.46
N PHE A 116 -10.78 2.44 -8.92
CA PHE A 116 -10.21 1.10 -9.08
C PHE A 116 -11.27 0.12 -9.56
N VAL A 117 -10.86 -0.79 -10.44
CA VAL A 117 -11.66 -1.92 -10.96
C VAL A 117 -10.86 -3.20 -10.81
#